data_AF-A0A9D5RY29-F1
#
_entry.id   AF-A0A9D5RY29-F1
#
_cell.length_a   1.000
_cell.length_b   1.000
_cell.length_c   1.000
_cell.angle_alpha   90.00
_cell.angle_beta   90.00
_cell.angle_gamma   90.00
#
_symmetry.space_group_name_H-M   'P 1'
#
loop_
_entity.id
_entity.type
_entity.pdbx_description
1 polymer ?
#
loop_
_entity_poly.entity_id
_entity_poly.type
_entity_poly.pdbx_seq_one_letter_code
_entity_poly.pdbx_strand_id
1 'polypeptide(L)' 'MYEAGEIITLEETDYVIVSILECNKVTYFYLTTLNTPIKVLLAKKNDDDTIDLISSKEEREYVLARFNSLN' A
#
# COMPACT_ATOMS: atom_id res chain seq x y z
N MET A 1 -6.67 9.35 9.26
CA MET A 1 -7.39 8.67 8.17
C MET A 1 -6.58 8.95 6.93
N TYR A 2 -6.21 7.92 6.17
CA TYR A 2 -5.38 8.10 4.98
C TYR A 2 -6.26 8.30 3.75
N GLU A 3 -5.74 9.04 2.77
CA GLU A 3 -6.45 9.33 1.52
C GLU A 3 -5.56 9.07 0.30
N ALA A 4 -6.19 8.76 -0.84
CA ALA A 4 -5.47 8.65 -2.10
C ALA A 4 -4.89 10.03 -2.49
N GLY A 5 -3.63 10.04 -2.92
CA GLY A 5 -2.85 11.24 -3.21
C GLY A 5 -1.96 11.71 -2.06
N GLU A 6 -2.15 11.20 -0.84
CA GLU A 6 -1.26 11.50 0.27
C GLU A 6 0.13 10.89 0.07
N ILE A 7 1.15 11.56 0.62
CA ILE A 7 2.53 11.09 0.63
C ILE A 7 2.82 10.46 1.99
N ILE A 8 3.40 9.26 1.97
CA ILE A 8 3.96 8.58 3.13
C ILE A 8 5.44 8.28 2.89
N THR A 9 6.25 8.39 3.94
CA THR A 9 7.68 8.07 3.87
C THR A 9 7.91 6.70 4.49
N LEU A 10 8.41 5.75 3.69
CA LEU A 10 8.77 4.39 4.12
C LEU A 10 10.22 4.14 3.74
N GLU A 11 11.03 3.65 4.68
CA GLU A 11 12.46 3.34 4.44
C GLU A 11 13.21 4.50 3.75
N GLU A 12 13.01 5.73 4.25
CA GLU A 12 13.61 6.96 3.70
C GLU A 12 13.21 7.30 2.26
N THR A 13 12.16 6.66 1.74
CA THR A 13 11.62 6.90 0.39
C THR A 13 10.18 7.37 0.48
N ASP A 14 9.86 8.45 -0.24
CA ASP A 14 8.50 8.96 -0.35
C ASP A 14 7.68 8.18 -1.37
N TYR A 15 6.50 7.73 -0.96
CA TYR A 15 5.51 7.06 -1.77
C TYR A 15 4.18 7.80 -1.73
N VAL A 16 3.49 7.82 -2.86
CA VAL A 16 2.12 8.32 -2.99
C VAL A 16 1.16 7.15 -2.83
N ILE A 17 0.13 7.35 -1.99
CA ILE A 17 -1.00 6.44 -1.89
C ILE A 17 -1.84 6.56 -3.15
N VAL A 18 -1.82 5.53 -4.00
CA VAL A 18 -2.62 5.47 -5.22
C VAL A 18 -4.03 5.00 -4.91
N SER A 19 -4.16 4.01 -4.03
CA SER A 19 -5.44 3.42 -3.66
C SER A 19 -5.36 2.79 -2.27
N ILE A 20 -6.52 2.71 -1.62
CA ILE A 20 -6.70 2.18 -0.27
C ILE A 20 -7.75 1.07 -0.35
N LEU A 21 -7.46 -0.07 0.27
CA LEU A 21 -8.36 -1.21 0.37
C LEU A 21 -8.53 -1.58 1.84
N GLU A 22 -9.76 -1.59 2.34
CA GLU A 22 -10.09 -2.19 3.63
C GLU A 22 -10.60 -3.62 3.43
N CYS A 23 -9.87 -4.60 3.96
CA CYS A 23 -10.25 -6.00 3.85
C CYS A 23 -9.94 -6.73 5.16
N ASN A 24 -10.93 -7.45 5.70
CA ASN A 24 -10.79 -8.21 6.96
C ASN A 24 -10.23 -7.40 8.13
N LYS A 25 -10.66 -6.13 8.25
CA LYS A 25 -10.19 -5.17 9.27
C LYS A 25 -8.72 -4.74 9.12
N VAL A 26 -8.09 -5.06 7.99
CA VAL A 26 -6.75 -4.58 7.63
C VAL A 26 -6.89 -3.51 6.55
N THR A 27 -6.17 -2.40 6.70
CA THR A 27 -6.07 -1.38 5.67
C THR A 27 -4.82 -1.64 4.83
N TYR A 28 -5.00 -1.84 3.53
CA TYR A 28 -3.95 -2.06 2.55
C TYR A 28 -3.77 -0.82 1.68
N PHE A 29 -2.53 -0.54 1.29
CA PHE A 29 -2.16 0.59 0.45
C PHE A 29 -1.51 0.10 -0.83
N TYR A 30 -1.94 0.68 -1.95
CA TYR A 30 -1.24 0.60 -3.23
C TYR A 30 -0.39 1.85 -3.38
N LEU A 31 0.93 1.69 -3.44
CA LEU A 31 1.89 2.78 -3.33
C LEU A 31 2.72 2.94 -4.61
N THR A 32 3.08 4.16 -4.96
CA THR A 32 4.03 4.44 -6.05
C THR A 32 5.01 5.56 -5.72
N THR A 33 6.24 5.48 -6.22
CA THR A 33 7.19 6.61 -6.13
C THR A 33 6.93 7.62 -7.24
N LEU A 34 7.17 8.90 -6.95
CA LEU A 34 7.16 9.95 -7.98
C LEU A 34 8.50 10.09 -8.71
N ASN A 35 9.56 9.53 -8.13
CA ASN A 35 10.92 9.63 -8.66
C ASN A 35 11.28 8.42 -9.54
N THR A 36 12.21 8.62 -10.48
CA THR A 36 12.77 7.54 -11.30
C THR A 36 13.87 6.78 -10.55
N PRO A 37 13.89 5.44 -10.57
CA PRO A 37 12.92 4.57 -11.23
C PRO A 37 11.57 4.53 -10.50
N ILE A 38 10.46 4.53 -11.26
CA ILE A 38 9.12 4.35 -10.68
C ILE A 38 9.06 2.98 -10.03
N LYS A 39 8.74 2.94 -8.74
CA LYS A 39 8.48 1.72 -7.98
C LYS A 39 7.00 1.67 -7.65
N VAL A 40 6.47 0.46 -7.62
CA VAL A 40 5.12 0.15 -7.17
C VAL A 40 5.20 -0.93 -6.10
N LEU A 41 4.57 -0.67 -4.96
CA LEU A 41 4.61 -1.54 -3.79
C LEU A 41 3.24 -1.64 -3.15
N LEU A 42 3.11 -2.64 -2.28
CA LEU A 42 1.95 -2.81 -1.42
C LEU A 42 2.41 -2.69 0.02
N ALA A 43 1.61 -2.01 0.82
CA ALA A 43 1.82 -1.91 2.26
C ALA A 43 0.53 -2.22 3.00
N LYS A 44 0.65 -2.49 4.30
CA LYS A 44 -0.49 -2.64 5.19
C LYS A 44 -0.31 -1.80 6.44
N LYS A 45 -1.43 -1.34 6.98
CA LYS A 45 -1.50 -0.69 8.28
C LYS A 45 -1.60 -1.76 9.36
N ASN A 46 -0.73 -1.69 10.36
CA ASN A 46 -0.79 -2.53 11.54
C ASN A 46 -1.70 -1.90 12.63
N ASP A 47 -1.96 -2.67 13.68
CA ASP A 47 -2.80 -2.25 14.82
C ASP A 47 -2.21 -1.07 15.61
N ASP A 48 -0.90 -0.86 15.53
CA ASP A 48 -0.16 0.24 16.18
C ASP A 48 -0.02 1.49 15.28
N ASP A 49 -0.84 1.57 14.23
CA ASP A 49 -0.82 2.63 13.21
C ASP A 49 0.46 2.70 12.36
N THR A 50 1.38 1.73 12.48
CA THR A 50 2.55 1.64 11.59
C THR A 50 2.17 1.11 10.21
N ILE A 51 2.95 1.47 9.20
CA ILE A 51 2.77 0.99 7.81
C ILE A 51 3.97 0.14 7.44
N ASP A 52 3.72 -1.13 7.17
CA ASP A 52 4.74 -2.09 6.76
C ASP A 52 4.58 -2.50 5.29
N LEU A 53 5.71 -2.67 4.61
CA LEU A 53 5.73 -3.23 3.27
C LEU A 53 5.33 -4.71 3.29
N ILE A 54 4.45 -5.09 2.37
CA ILE A 54 4.07 -6.48 2.20
C ILE A 54 5.18 -7.20 1.43
N SER A 55 5.97 -7.99 2.15
CA SER A 55 7.08 -8.78 1.58
C SER A 55 6.66 -10.18 1.14
N SER A 56 5.62 -10.76 1.75
CA SER A 56 5.12 -12.10 1.42
C SER A 56 4.49 -12.13 0.02
N LYS A 57 4.97 -13.03 -0.85
CA LYS A 57 4.42 -13.21 -2.20
C LYS A 57 2.92 -13.56 -2.16
N GLU A 58 2.53 -14.48 -1.28
CA GLU A 58 1.14 -14.92 -1.14
C GLU A 58 0.22 -13.76 -0.72
N GLU A 59 0.65 -12.96 0.26
CA GLU A 59 -0.11 -11.80 0.72
C GLU A 59 -0.20 -10.73 -0.39
N ARG A 60 0.87 -10.49 -1.14
CA ARG A 60 0.85 -9.57 -2.28
C ARG A 60 -0.16 -10.02 -3.35
N GLU A 61 -0.14 -11.29 -3.72
CA GLU A 61 -1.07 -11.84 -4.72
C GLU A 61 -2.52 -11.73 -4.24
N TYR A 62 -2.78 -12.04 -2.97
CA TYR A 62 -4.08 -11.87 -2.34
C TYR A 62 -4.57 -10.41 -2.41
N VAL A 63 -3.74 -9.46 -1.99
CA VAL A 63 -4.09 -8.03 -1.95
C VAL A 63 -4.29 -7.48 -3.37
N LEU A 64 -3.43 -7.85 -4.33
CA LEU A 64 -3.59 -7.45 -5.74
C LEU A 64 -4.89 -7.95 -6.35
N ALA A 65 -5.26 -9.21 -6.09
CA ALA A 65 -6.52 -9.76 -6.57
C ALA A 65 -7.71 -8.95 -6.04
N ARG A 66 -7.65 -8.47 -4.79
CA ARG A 66 -8.70 -7.64 -4.19
C ARG A 66 -8.79 -6.25 -4.81
N PHE A 67 -7.66 -5.57 -5.00
CA PHE A 67 -7.65 -4.28 -5.71
C PHE A 67 -8.22 -4.41 -7.13
N ASN A 68 -7.91 -5.50 -7.85
CA ASN A 68 -8.44 -5.73 -9.19
C ASN A 68 -9.93 -6.10 -9.20
N SER A 69 -10.46 -6.71 -8.14
CA SER A 69 -11.87 -7.10 -8.04
C SER A 69 -12.83 -5.95 -7.72
N LEU A 70 -12.30 -4.77 -7.40
CA LEU A 70 -13.08 -3.55 -7.11
C LEU A 70 -13.32 -2.68 -8.35
N ASN A 71 -12.79 -3.07 -9.52
CA ASN A 71 -13.06 -2.48 -10.84
C ASN A 71 -14.07 -3.34 -11.60
#